data_AF-A0A3M1LL06-F1
#
_entry.id   AF-A0A3M1LL06-F1
#
_cell.length_a   1.000
_cell.length_b   1.000
_cell.length_c   1.000
_cell.angle_alpha   90.00
_cell.angle_beta   90.00
_cell.angle_gamma   90.00
#
_symmetry.space_group_name_H-M   'P 1'
#
loop_
_entity.id
_entity.type
_entity.pdbx_description
1 polymer ?
#
loop_
_entity_poly.entity_id
_entity_poly.type
_entity_poly.pdbx_seq_one_letter_code
_entity_poly.pdbx_strand_id
1 'polypeptide(L)'
;MEVADIKEAIKLAKEIVRDEEEPYRTEAFKIILTKLLDSGKVKREEVEGEIPEQIMDKMKELTNKEKIQLILYYANKPLTKEEIKAKSLELGIDEGWWHGSNFRRDLMKRNKLVVEEKDDGTTRYRLTEVARVATKKLVEELL
;
A
#
# COMPACT_ATOMS: atom_id res chain seq x y z
N MET A 1 22.32 8.55 2.55
CA MET A 1 21.16 8.32 1.69
C MET A 1 21.55 7.24 0.70
N GLU A 2 20.91 6.08 0.78
CA GLU A 2 21.26 4.95 -0.06
C GLU A 2 20.66 5.12 -1.46
N VAL A 3 21.28 4.46 -2.45
CA VAL A 3 20.76 4.46 -3.83
C VAL A 3 19.34 3.88 -3.91
N ALA A 4 18.97 3.01 -2.97
CA ALA A 4 17.63 2.47 -2.82
C ALA A 4 16.61 3.58 -2.47
N ASP A 5 16.93 4.42 -1.49
CA ASP A 5 16.06 5.52 -1.03
C ASP A 5 15.76 6.53 -2.15
N ILE A 6 16.77 6.84 -2.96
CA ILE A 6 16.63 7.78 -4.09
C ILE A 6 15.69 7.20 -5.15
N LYS A 7 15.84 5.91 -5.48
CA LYS A 7 14.96 5.24 -6.46
C LYS A 7 13.52 5.18 -5.96
N GLU A 8 13.33 5.01 -4.67
CA GLU A 8 12.01 4.98 -4.04
C GLU A 8 11.36 6.37 -4.03
N ALA A 9 12.10 7.41 -3.67
CA ALA A 9 11.62 8.80 -3.73
C ALA A 9 11.20 9.20 -5.17
N ILE A 10 11.98 8.79 -6.18
CA ILE A 10 11.64 9.01 -7.59
C ILE A 10 10.33 8.30 -7.95
N LYS A 11 10.13 7.06 -7.50
CA LYS A 11 8.92 6.30 -7.81
C LYS A 11 7.69 6.92 -7.14
N LEU A 12 7.80 7.32 -5.88
CA LEU A 12 6.76 8.03 -5.13
C LEU A 12 6.38 9.35 -5.80
N ALA A 13 7.37 10.18 -6.13
CA ALA A 13 7.12 11.45 -6.80
C ALA A 13 6.39 11.26 -8.14
N LYS A 14 6.73 10.22 -8.92
CA LYS A 14 6.05 9.92 -10.19
C LYS A 14 4.58 9.51 -10.00
N GLU A 15 4.27 8.73 -8.97
CA GLU A 15 2.89 8.31 -8.72
C GLU A 15 2.03 9.48 -8.26
N ILE A 16 2.58 10.37 -7.42
CA ILE A 16 1.84 11.53 -6.91
C ILE A 16 1.44 12.46 -8.06
N VAL A 17 2.33 12.66 -9.05
CA VAL A 17 2.05 13.54 -10.19
C VAL A 17 1.44 12.81 -11.40
N ARG A 18 1.02 11.54 -11.24
CA ARG A 18 0.62 10.71 -12.39
C ARG A 18 -0.54 11.32 -13.17
N ASP A 19 -1.47 11.95 -12.46
CA ASP A 19 -2.70 12.50 -13.02
C ASP A 19 -2.54 14.00 -13.42
N GLU A 20 -1.34 14.57 -13.28
CA GLU A 20 -1.04 15.96 -13.66
C GLU A 20 -0.70 16.09 -15.16
N GLU A 21 -1.05 17.22 -15.76
CA GLU A 21 -0.71 17.54 -17.15
C GLU A 21 0.60 18.33 -17.27
N GLU A 22 1.27 18.23 -18.42
CA GLU A 22 2.44 19.07 -18.69
C GLU A 22 2.02 20.53 -18.91
N PRO A 23 2.81 21.53 -18.45
CA PRO A 23 4.15 21.40 -17.84
C PRO A 23 4.14 21.19 -16.31
N TYR A 24 2.96 21.26 -15.68
CA TYR A 24 2.80 21.24 -14.21
C TYR A 24 3.26 19.91 -13.59
N ARG A 25 3.04 18.80 -14.29
CA ARG A 25 3.52 17.48 -13.89
C ARG A 25 5.02 17.47 -13.61
N THR A 26 5.81 18.06 -14.51
CA THR A 26 7.27 18.06 -14.39
C THR A 26 7.73 18.96 -13.25
N GLU A 27 7.09 20.10 -13.02
CA GLU A 27 7.41 20.99 -11.89
C GLU A 27 7.00 20.38 -10.54
N ALA A 28 5.78 19.85 -10.46
CA ALA A 28 5.29 19.15 -9.28
C ALA A 28 6.20 17.96 -8.93
N PHE A 29 6.65 17.20 -9.94
CA PHE A 29 7.57 16.08 -9.74
C PHE A 29 8.87 16.52 -9.06
N LYS A 30 9.48 17.60 -9.55
CA LYS A 30 10.72 18.14 -8.99
C LYS A 30 10.52 18.58 -7.54
N ILE A 31 9.46 19.35 -7.28
CA ILE A 31 9.17 19.86 -5.93
C ILE A 31 8.93 18.70 -4.95
N ILE A 32 8.16 17.70 -5.35
CA ILE A 32 7.84 16.54 -4.52
C ILE A 32 9.08 15.68 -4.30
N LEU A 33 9.87 15.41 -5.35
CA LEU A 33 11.11 14.65 -5.24
C LEU A 33 12.09 15.36 -4.28
N THR A 34 12.29 16.66 -4.43
CA THR A 34 13.15 17.45 -3.55
C THR A 34 12.65 17.39 -2.10
N LYS A 35 11.34 17.54 -1.85
CA LYS A 35 10.79 17.39 -0.48
C LYS A 35 11.01 15.99 0.09
N LEU A 36 10.84 14.93 -0.70
CA LEU A 36 11.06 13.54 -0.27
C LEU A 36 12.52 13.28 0.08
N LEU A 37 13.46 13.85 -0.68
CA LEU A 37 14.90 13.72 -0.45
C LEU A 37 15.38 14.58 0.73
N ASP A 38 14.98 15.86 0.79
CA ASP A 38 15.45 16.84 1.79
C ASP A 38 14.95 16.55 3.19
N SER A 39 13.74 16.01 3.29
CA SER A 39 13.15 15.77 4.59
C SER A 39 13.80 14.59 5.32
N GLY A 40 14.50 13.69 4.62
CA GLY A 40 14.80 12.36 5.14
C GLY A 40 13.53 11.62 5.63
N LYS A 41 12.33 12.17 5.34
CA LYS A 41 11.02 11.72 5.80
C LYS A 41 10.43 10.77 4.76
N VAL A 42 11.18 9.72 4.47
CA VAL A 42 10.51 8.40 4.43
C VAL A 42 10.35 7.93 5.88
N LYS A 43 9.87 8.82 6.77
CA LYS A 43 9.44 8.44 8.11
C LYS A 43 7.98 8.06 7.94
N ARG A 44 7.76 6.75 7.90
CA ARG A 44 6.46 6.10 7.86
C ARG A 44 5.55 6.72 8.91
N GLU A 45 4.45 7.34 8.50
CA GLU A 45 3.33 7.56 9.41
C GLU A 45 2.73 6.18 9.67
N GLU A 46 2.94 5.67 10.88
CA GLU A 46 2.25 4.47 11.37
C GLU A 46 0.78 4.84 11.54
N VAL A 47 -0.06 4.35 10.64
CA VAL A 47 -1.50 4.43 10.78
C VAL A 47 -1.87 3.30 11.72
N GLU A 48 -1.95 3.62 13.01
CA GLU A 48 -2.33 2.66 14.03
C GLU A 48 -3.85 2.66 14.21
N GLY A 49 -4.49 1.49 14.12
CA GLY A 49 -5.87 1.34 14.52
C GLY A 49 -6.69 0.31 13.75
N GLU A 50 -7.94 0.17 14.16
CA GLU A 50 -8.94 -0.58 13.41
C GLU A 50 -9.41 0.21 12.18
N ILE A 51 -9.93 -0.50 11.19
CA ILE A 51 -10.46 0.13 9.99
C ILE A 51 -11.75 0.87 10.38
N PRO A 52 -11.87 2.18 10.09
CA PRO A 52 -13.06 2.96 10.45
C PRO A 52 -14.36 2.33 9.97
N GLU A 53 -15.43 2.40 10.77
CA GLU A 53 -16.74 1.84 10.44
C GLU A 53 -17.28 2.35 9.09
N GLN A 54 -17.04 3.64 8.78
CA GLN A 54 -17.45 4.25 7.51
C GLN A 54 -16.83 3.55 6.29
N ILE A 55 -15.58 3.08 6.44
CA ILE A 55 -14.86 2.33 5.40
C ILE A 55 -15.36 0.88 5.38
N MET A 56 -15.66 0.30 6.55
CA MET A 56 -16.21 -1.06 6.68
C MET A 56 -17.53 -1.22 5.91
N ASP A 57 -18.40 -0.22 5.97
CA ASP A 57 -19.69 -0.24 5.25
C ASP A 57 -19.49 -0.28 3.72
N LYS A 58 -18.50 0.46 3.22
CA LYS A 58 -18.18 0.54 1.78
C LYS A 58 -17.31 -0.62 1.29
N MET A 59 -16.76 -1.45 2.19
CA MET A 59 -15.85 -2.54 1.81
C MET A 59 -16.47 -3.56 0.86
N LYS A 60 -17.79 -3.77 0.89
CA LYS A 60 -18.46 -4.76 0.03
C LYS A 60 -18.28 -4.47 -1.46
N GLU A 61 -18.08 -3.21 -1.82
CA GLU A 61 -17.92 -2.74 -3.20
C GLU A 61 -16.47 -2.77 -3.68
N LEU A 62 -15.52 -2.96 -2.77
CA LEU A 62 -14.09 -2.97 -3.07
C LEU A 62 -13.64 -4.31 -3.66
N THR A 63 -12.62 -4.25 -4.51
CA THR A 63 -11.95 -5.45 -5.02
C THR A 63 -11.20 -6.17 -3.89
N ASN A 64 -11.00 -7.49 -4.02
CA ASN A 64 -10.19 -8.25 -3.05
C ASN A 64 -8.81 -7.62 -2.83
N LYS A 65 -8.21 -7.09 -3.89
CA LYS A 65 -6.92 -6.38 -3.83
C LYS A 65 -6.99 -5.16 -2.90
N GLU A 66 -8.00 -4.31 -3.05
CA GLU A 66 -8.19 -3.10 -2.24
C GLU A 66 -8.50 -3.42 -0.79
N LYS A 67 -9.33 -4.45 -0.54
CA LYS A 67 -9.59 -4.95 0.81
C LYS A 67 -8.30 -5.38 1.51
N ILE A 68 -7.44 -6.16 0.84
CA ILE A 68 -6.14 -6.54 1.41
C ILE A 68 -5.22 -5.33 1.60
N GLN A 69 -5.26 -4.35 0.70
CA GLN A 69 -4.51 -3.10 0.87
C GLN A 69 -4.93 -2.37 2.15
N LEU A 70 -6.23 -2.24 2.41
CA LEU A 70 -6.74 -1.61 3.63
C LEU A 70 -6.32 -2.38 4.89
N ILE A 71 -6.42 -3.72 4.87
CA ILE A 71 -5.94 -4.56 5.98
C ILE A 71 -4.47 -4.27 6.31
N LEU A 72 -3.62 -4.22 5.29
CA LEU A 72 -2.19 -3.99 5.46
C LEU A 72 -1.83 -2.53 5.75
N TYR A 73 -2.70 -1.58 5.38
CA TYR A 73 -2.51 -0.16 5.63
C TYR A 73 -2.74 0.19 7.11
N TYR A 74 -3.79 -0.38 7.71
CA TYR A 74 -4.11 -0.24 9.13
C TYR A 74 -3.38 -1.26 10.02
N ALA A 75 -2.53 -2.12 9.45
CA ALA A 75 -1.75 -3.07 10.23
C ALA A 75 -0.53 -2.39 10.89
N ASN A 76 -0.45 -2.44 12.22
CA ASN A 76 0.69 -1.93 12.99
C ASN A 76 1.98 -2.75 12.80
N LYS A 77 1.89 -3.93 12.18
CA LYS A 77 3.02 -4.82 11.93
C LYS A 77 2.88 -5.56 10.61
N PRO A 78 4.00 -6.03 10.02
CA PRO A 78 3.97 -6.99 8.91
C PRO A 78 3.18 -8.26 9.30
N LEU A 79 2.27 -8.66 8.42
CA LEU A 79 1.34 -9.77 8.66
C LEU A 79 1.72 -11.00 7.85
N THR A 80 1.52 -12.19 8.40
CA THR A 80 1.61 -13.43 7.63
C THR A 80 0.42 -13.56 6.67
N LYS A 81 0.54 -14.42 5.66
CA LYS A 81 -0.57 -14.68 4.73
C LYS A 81 -1.80 -15.18 5.48
N GLU A 82 -1.60 -15.98 6.52
CA GLU A 82 -2.62 -16.55 7.38
C GLU A 82 -3.29 -15.47 8.23
N GLU A 83 -2.53 -14.53 8.82
CA GLU A 83 -3.07 -13.38 9.56
C GLU A 83 -3.93 -12.48 8.65
N ILE A 84 -3.48 -12.23 7.42
CA ILE A 84 -4.24 -11.45 6.44
C ILE A 84 -5.53 -12.21 6.05
N LYS A 85 -5.44 -13.52 5.82
CA LYS A 85 -6.61 -14.36 5.50
C LYS A 85 -7.64 -14.32 6.64
N ALA A 86 -7.20 -14.45 7.88
CA ALA A 86 -8.05 -14.37 9.07
C ALA A 86 -8.82 -13.04 9.12
N LYS A 87 -8.11 -11.92 8.95
CA LYS A 87 -8.72 -10.58 8.93
C LYS A 87 -9.66 -10.37 7.74
N SER A 88 -9.41 -11.05 6.62
CA SER A 88 -10.23 -10.89 5.41
C SER A 88 -11.55 -11.64 5.41
N LEU A 89 -11.70 -12.65 6.27
CA LEU A 89 -12.92 -13.45 6.38
C LEU A 89 -14.13 -12.57 6.76
N GLU A 90 -13.93 -11.63 7.67
CA GLU A 90 -14.95 -10.67 8.12
C GLU A 90 -15.31 -9.64 7.02
N LEU A 91 -14.49 -9.52 5.98
CA LEU A 91 -14.63 -8.52 4.91
C LEU A 91 -15.22 -9.10 3.61
N GLY A 92 -15.66 -10.36 3.64
CA GLY A 92 -16.27 -11.03 2.51
C GLY A 92 -15.32 -11.19 1.32
N ILE A 93 -14.03 -11.46 1.58
CA ILE A 93 -13.11 -11.89 0.52
C ILE A 93 -13.40 -13.34 0.15
N ASP A 94 -13.57 -13.58 -1.14
CA ASP A 94 -13.80 -14.92 -1.71
C ASP A 94 -12.67 -15.90 -1.32
N GLU A 95 -13.01 -17.04 -0.70
CA GLU A 95 -12.03 -18.07 -0.33
C GLU A 95 -11.25 -18.61 -1.54
N GLY A 96 -11.90 -18.71 -2.69
CA GLY A 96 -11.35 -19.01 -4.00
C GLY A 96 -10.21 -18.09 -4.42
N TRP A 97 -10.26 -16.81 -4.02
CA TRP A 97 -9.18 -15.85 -4.31
C TRP A 97 -7.88 -16.21 -3.59
N TRP A 98 -7.95 -16.86 -2.42
CA TRP A 98 -6.75 -17.27 -1.67
C TRP A 98 -6.03 -18.46 -2.31
N HIS A 99 -6.73 -19.23 -3.15
CA HIS A 99 -6.18 -20.41 -3.80
C HIS A 99 -5.26 -20.05 -4.99
N GLY A 100 -4.19 -20.83 -5.14
CA GLY A 100 -3.24 -20.67 -6.23
C GLY A 100 -2.38 -19.41 -6.15
N SER A 101 -2.21 -18.75 -7.29
CA SER A 101 -1.25 -17.65 -7.45
C SER A 101 -1.85 -16.25 -7.37
N ASN A 102 -3.17 -16.12 -7.13
CA ASN A 102 -3.91 -14.85 -7.14
C ASN A 102 -3.30 -13.81 -6.18
N PHE A 103 -3.05 -14.17 -4.92
CA PHE A 103 -2.38 -13.30 -3.94
C PHE A 103 -1.06 -12.73 -4.49
N ARG A 104 -0.20 -13.59 -5.03
CA ARG A 104 1.10 -13.20 -5.59
C ARG A 104 0.92 -12.40 -6.89
N ARG A 105 -0.04 -12.76 -7.74
CA ARG A 105 -0.33 -12.08 -9.01
C ARG A 105 -0.79 -10.65 -8.76
N ASP A 106 -1.74 -10.47 -7.86
CA ASP A 106 -2.46 -9.21 -7.67
C ASP A 106 -1.67 -8.25 -6.77
N LEU A 107 -0.97 -8.77 -5.76
CA LEU A 107 -0.20 -7.93 -4.83
C LEU A 107 1.29 -7.83 -5.19
N MET A 108 1.86 -8.77 -5.94
CA MET A 108 3.33 -8.82 -6.13
C MET A 108 3.81 -8.77 -7.57
N LYS A 109 3.01 -9.14 -8.58
CA LYS A 109 3.47 -9.11 -9.98
C LYS A 109 3.33 -7.76 -10.66
N ARG A 110 2.12 -7.20 -10.74
CA ARG A 110 1.88 -6.06 -11.64
C ARG A 110 2.26 -4.70 -11.09
N ASN A 111 2.30 -4.50 -9.77
CA ASN A 111 2.69 -3.21 -9.16
C ASN A 111 3.51 -3.31 -7.86
N LYS A 112 3.86 -4.54 -7.42
CA LYS A 112 4.50 -4.82 -6.12
C LYS A 112 3.91 -3.96 -5.00
N LEU A 113 2.66 -4.23 -4.65
CA LEU A 113 1.97 -3.57 -3.56
C LEU A 113 2.53 -3.94 -2.20
N VAL A 114 3.08 -5.15 -2.07
CA VAL A 114 3.65 -5.63 -0.82
C VAL A 114 5.13 -5.95 -0.95
N VAL A 115 5.88 -5.73 0.12
CA VAL A 115 7.22 -6.32 0.32
C VAL A 115 7.12 -7.53 1.24
N GLU A 116 8.02 -8.48 1.02
CA GLU A 116 8.22 -9.65 1.88
C GLU A 116 9.30 -9.35 2.90
N GLU A 117 9.00 -9.59 4.17
CA GLU A 117 9.95 -9.59 5.27
C GLU A 117 10.05 -11.01 5.82
N LYS A 118 11.28 -11.54 5.87
CA LYS A 118 11.54 -12.87 6.41
C LYS A 118 12.08 -12.72 7.82
N ASP A 119 11.35 -13.27 8.77
CA ASP A 119 11.76 -13.36 10.16
C ASP A 119 11.58 -14.80 10.63
N ASP A 120 12.68 -15.42 11.08
CA ASP A 120 12.72 -16.80 11.56
C ASP A 120 12.00 -17.83 10.66
N GLY A 121 12.28 -17.78 9.35
CA GLY A 121 11.65 -18.67 8.35
C GLY A 121 10.19 -18.37 8.01
N THR A 122 9.55 -17.42 8.71
CA THR A 122 8.20 -16.97 8.44
C THR A 122 8.23 -15.78 7.48
N THR A 123 7.39 -15.83 6.44
CA THR A 123 7.24 -14.71 5.50
C THR A 123 6.08 -13.83 5.93
N ARG A 124 6.40 -12.56 6.20
CA ARG A 124 5.45 -11.51 6.53
C ARG A 124 5.37 -10.52 5.37
N TYR A 125 4.21 -9.89 5.24
CA TYR A 125 3.88 -8.96 4.18
C TYR A 125 3.50 -7.62 4.79
N ARG A 126 3.98 -6.55 4.17
CA ARG A 126 3.54 -5.19 4.45
C ARG A 126 3.44 -4.42 3.15
N LEU A 127 2.67 -3.33 3.14
CA LEU A 127 2.60 -2.45 1.97
C LEU A 127 3.97 -1.85 1.66
N THR A 128 4.28 -1.72 0.37
CA THR A 128 5.31 -0.81 -0.10
C THR A 128 4.89 0.63 0.18
N GLU A 129 5.84 1.57 0.25
CA GLU A 129 5.49 2.96 0.53
C GLU A 129 4.59 3.57 -0.56
N VAL A 130 4.83 3.18 -1.82
CA VAL A 130 3.95 3.56 -2.95
C VAL A 130 2.53 3.02 -2.74
N ALA A 131 2.41 1.78 -2.29
CA ALA A 131 1.09 1.21 -2.01
C ALA A 131 0.44 1.87 -0.79
N ARG A 132 1.20 2.28 0.25
CA ARG A 132 0.65 3.07 1.37
C ARG A 132 0.07 4.38 0.89
N VAL A 133 0.77 5.14 0.03
CA VAL A 133 0.26 6.40 -0.50
C VAL A 133 -0.98 6.19 -1.36
N ALA A 134 -0.96 5.21 -2.26
CA ALA A 134 -2.13 4.86 -3.05
C ALA A 134 -3.32 4.45 -2.18
N THR A 135 -3.08 3.71 -1.10
CA THR A 135 -4.11 3.31 -0.15
C THR A 135 -4.59 4.46 0.72
N LYS A 136 -3.74 5.45 1.05
CA LYS A 136 -4.17 6.67 1.73
C LYS A 136 -5.17 7.46 0.89
N LYS A 137 -4.91 7.61 -0.42
CA LYS A 137 -5.87 8.23 -1.35
C LYS A 137 -7.20 7.45 -1.41
N LEU A 138 -7.13 6.12 -1.45
CA LEU A 138 -8.32 5.27 -1.36
C LEU A 138 -9.09 5.48 -0.05
N VAL A 139 -8.39 5.57 1.08
CA VAL A 139 -9.01 5.87 2.39
C VAL A 139 -9.70 7.23 2.38
N GLU A 140 -9.08 8.25 1.82
CA GLU A 140 -9.65 9.60 1.69
C GLU A 140 -10.90 9.61 0.77
N GLU A 141 -10.95 8.77 -0.26
CA GLU A 141 -12.13 8.61 -1.13
C GLU A 141 -13.27 7.82 -0.46
N LEU A 142 -12.94 6.97 0.52
CA LEU A 142 -13.90 6.12 1.24
C LEU A 142 -14.46 6.77 2.51
N LEU A 143 -13.82 7.82 3.03
CA LEU A 143 -14.35 8.63 4.13
C LEU A 143 -15.35 9.67 3.59
#